data_AF-A0A934DZ14-F1
#
_entry.id   AF-A0A934DZ14-F1
#
_cell.length_a   1.000
_cell.length_b   1.000
_cell.length_c   1.000
_cell.angle_alpha   90.00
_cell.angle_beta   90.00
_cell.angle_gamma   90.00
#
_symmetry.space_group_name_H-M   'P 1'
#
loop_
_entity.id
_entity.type
_entity.pdbx_description
1 polymer ?
#
loop_
_entity_poly.entity_id
_entity_poly.type
_entity_poly.pdbx_seq_one_letter_code
_entity_poly.pdbx_strand_id
1 'polypeptide(L)'
;AAERAFPSRIAAPGVSAATALLVEEEALTLDCKGEGGQPVCRFEAAYSVFNPTRAAERVVGAFYGERAAQVLVEADGRPIGRELSLEETRSLDAATEAALKRRADARPLAPKLAGPKMLRFGFELEVASGQRIRLLARGRLEPGERFVPSAYSYPATQARHLLLGTRSRARYWDLGYLIAPLWTWKGQPSLRVELRVDEPFIVEKPPGEGWRSETRDGRTILSREFAGGSAEVPMELSFLFKSPPPLLQNGGPLLGVGGAFGEHGGLRARLGYEVATHGWLLVSVVAETDFADRIQLVPAVEAASPAVFFVPSLGVGLGLPVHLQPDPRAGARLQGSAMLYPVGALLAVDLYPRSETGDSFIEVSLMFQGSL
;
A
#
# COMPACT_ATOMS: atom_id res chain seq x y z
N ALA A 1 -2.54 10.38 19.48
CA ALA A 1 -2.02 10.14 18.12
C ALA A 1 -1.51 8.72 18.08
N ALA A 2 -2.00 7.86 17.18
CA ALA A 2 -1.45 6.51 17.03
C ALA A 2 0.03 6.62 16.64
N GLU A 3 0.89 5.84 17.30
CA GLU A 3 2.31 5.80 17.00
C GLU A 3 2.48 5.40 15.53
N ARG A 4 3.12 6.26 14.72
CA ARG A 4 3.34 5.95 13.30
C ARG A 4 4.11 4.64 13.23
N ALA A 5 3.62 3.68 12.44
CA ALA A 5 4.35 2.46 12.18
C ALA A 5 5.71 2.85 11.58
N PHE A 6 6.78 2.49 12.28
CA PHE A 6 8.14 2.67 11.77
C PHE A 6 8.30 1.78 10.53
N PRO A 7 9.10 2.20 9.52
CA PRO A 7 9.39 1.38 8.37
C PRO A 7 9.98 0.05 8.82
N SER A 8 9.66 -1.03 8.13
CA SER A 8 10.25 -2.33 8.47
C SER A 8 11.60 -2.42 7.85
N ARG A 9 12.57 -2.91 8.61
CA ARG A 9 13.96 -2.95 8.19
C ARG A 9 14.54 -4.31 8.50
N ILE A 10 15.36 -4.82 7.60
CA ILE A 10 16.36 -5.84 7.92
C ILE A 10 17.71 -5.30 7.44
N ALA A 11 18.79 -5.76 8.04
CA ALA A 11 20.13 -5.37 7.65
C ALA A 11 20.98 -6.59 7.32
N ALA A 12 21.98 -6.38 6.47
CA ALA A 12 23.10 -7.28 6.30
C ALA A 12 23.78 -7.56 7.65
N PRO A 13 24.53 -8.67 7.79
CA PRO A 13 25.11 -9.04 9.06
C PRO A 13 26.25 -8.09 9.44
N GLY A 14 26.26 -7.64 10.70
CA GLY A 14 27.42 -7.02 11.31
C GLY A 14 28.25 -8.04 12.10
N VAL A 15 29.55 -7.80 12.27
CA VAL A 15 30.43 -8.54 13.20
C VAL A 15 30.95 -7.64 14.31
N SER A 16 31.12 -8.20 15.51
CA SER A 16 31.46 -7.46 16.72
C SER A 16 32.93 -7.05 16.84
N ALA A 17 33.80 -7.65 16.01
CA ALA A 17 35.23 -7.38 16.00
C ALA A 17 35.77 -7.35 14.57
N ALA A 18 36.94 -6.75 14.39
CA ALA A 18 37.64 -6.78 13.11
C ALA A 18 37.97 -8.23 12.74
N THR A 19 37.65 -8.61 11.51
CA THR A 19 37.85 -9.96 10.97
C THR A 19 38.74 -9.93 9.73
N ALA A 20 39.40 -11.04 9.41
CA ALA A 20 40.05 -11.26 8.11
C ALA A 20 39.13 -12.00 7.11
N LEU A 21 37.95 -12.47 7.55
CA LEU A 21 36.94 -13.07 6.69
C LEU A 21 36.44 -12.06 5.64
N LEU A 22 36.45 -12.51 4.39
CA LEU A 22 36.02 -11.76 3.23
C LEU A 22 34.59 -12.12 2.86
N VAL A 23 33.72 -11.12 2.70
CA VAL A 23 32.44 -11.32 2.00
C VAL A 23 32.66 -11.01 0.52
N GLU A 24 32.46 -12.01 -0.34
CA GLU A 24 32.69 -11.92 -1.79
C GLU A 24 31.40 -11.54 -2.55
N GLU A 25 30.26 -12.06 -2.13
CA GLU A 25 28.95 -11.86 -2.78
C GLU A 25 27.84 -11.80 -1.73
N GLU A 26 26.83 -10.98 -2.00
CA GLU A 26 25.54 -10.97 -1.34
C GLU A 26 24.43 -11.17 -2.38
N ALA A 27 23.52 -12.12 -2.13
CA ALA A 27 22.30 -12.31 -2.89
C ALA A 27 21.08 -12.12 -1.97
N LEU A 28 20.31 -11.06 -2.21
CA LEU A 28 19.11 -10.71 -1.47
C LEU A 28 17.87 -10.99 -2.32
N THR A 29 16.99 -11.84 -1.82
CA THR A 29 15.66 -12.06 -2.38
C THR A 29 14.59 -11.59 -1.39
N LEU A 30 13.62 -10.83 -1.88
CA LEU A 30 12.43 -10.38 -1.14
C LEU A 30 11.19 -10.87 -1.89
N ASP A 31 10.39 -11.74 -1.28
CA ASP A 31 9.13 -12.25 -1.85
C ASP A 31 7.94 -11.71 -1.06
N CYS A 32 7.25 -10.70 -1.62
CA CYS A 32 6.23 -9.91 -0.96
C CYS A 32 4.82 -10.22 -1.48
N LYS A 33 3.89 -10.51 -0.57
CA LYS A 33 2.50 -10.91 -0.86
C LYS A 33 1.49 -10.19 0.01
N GLY A 34 0.24 -10.16 -0.44
CA GLY A 34 -0.87 -9.62 0.35
C GLY A 34 -1.38 -10.57 1.41
N GLU A 35 -1.28 -10.19 2.68
CA GLU A 35 -1.94 -10.87 3.80
C GLU A 35 -2.78 -9.85 4.57
N GLY A 36 -4.09 -10.06 4.69
CA GLY A 36 -4.98 -9.15 5.43
C GLY A 36 -5.00 -7.70 4.90
N GLY A 37 -4.73 -7.49 3.60
CA GLY A 37 -4.66 -6.16 2.98
C GLY A 37 -3.38 -5.38 3.28
N GLN A 38 -2.33 -6.04 3.76
CA GLN A 38 -1.00 -5.47 3.97
C GLN A 38 0.04 -6.32 3.23
N PRO A 39 1.15 -5.72 2.73
CA PRO A 39 2.23 -6.49 2.18
C PRO A 39 3.00 -7.18 3.30
N VAL A 40 3.31 -8.45 3.11
CA VAL A 40 4.17 -9.27 3.97
C VAL A 40 5.25 -9.87 3.10
N CYS A 41 6.51 -9.69 3.48
CA CYS A 41 7.65 -10.14 2.71
C CYS A 41 8.39 -11.28 3.40
N ARG A 42 8.76 -12.31 2.66
CA ARG A 42 9.79 -13.26 3.06
C ARG A 42 11.12 -12.79 2.50
N PHE A 43 12.15 -12.75 3.32
CA PHE A 43 13.48 -12.42 2.85
C PHE A 43 14.39 -13.64 2.91
N GLU A 44 15.33 -13.68 1.97
CA GLU A 44 16.48 -14.57 1.98
C GLU A 44 17.72 -13.75 1.61
N ALA A 45 18.69 -13.68 2.51
CA ALA A 45 19.96 -12.99 2.31
C ALA A 45 21.09 -14.02 2.42
N ALA A 46 21.74 -14.31 1.30
CA ALA A 46 22.81 -15.28 1.19
C ALA A 46 24.15 -14.59 0.94
N TYR A 47 25.20 -15.02 1.63
CA TYR A 47 26.55 -14.45 1.55
C TYR A 47 27.58 -15.54 1.27
N SER A 48 28.51 -15.26 0.36
CA SER A 48 29.73 -16.07 0.19
C SER A 48 30.82 -15.51 1.09
N VAL A 49 31.23 -16.28 2.10
CA VAL A 49 32.26 -15.88 3.07
C VAL A 49 33.50 -16.74 2.88
N PHE A 50 34.65 -16.10 2.71
CA PHE A 50 35.94 -16.75 2.49
C PHE A 50 36.95 -16.40 3.59
N ASN A 51 37.67 -17.40 4.10
CA ASN A 51 38.80 -17.20 5.00
C ASN A 51 40.14 -17.28 4.23
N PRO A 52 40.80 -16.16 3.92
CA PRO A 52 42.07 -16.14 3.20
C PRO A 52 43.28 -16.50 4.08
N THR A 53 43.10 -16.68 5.39
CA THR A 53 44.19 -16.87 6.34
C THR A 53 44.63 -18.33 6.43
N ARG A 54 45.74 -18.57 7.15
CA ARG A 54 46.30 -19.90 7.40
C ARG A 54 45.74 -20.60 8.65
N ALA A 55 44.80 -19.96 9.35
CA ALA A 55 44.19 -20.49 10.57
C ALA A 55 42.66 -20.43 10.45
N ALA A 56 41.97 -21.24 11.25
CA ALA A 56 40.53 -21.06 11.42
C ALA A 56 40.26 -19.70 12.08
N GLU A 57 39.19 -19.04 11.66
CA GLU A 57 38.76 -17.78 12.24
C GLU A 57 37.31 -17.89 12.70
N ARG A 58 37.04 -17.35 13.89
CA ARG A 58 35.73 -17.38 14.55
C ARG A 58 35.24 -15.96 14.77
N VAL A 59 34.00 -15.69 14.38
CA VAL A 59 33.36 -14.39 14.54
C VAL A 59 31.99 -14.52 15.20
N VAL A 60 31.64 -13.51 15.97
CA VAL A 60 30.28 -13.32 16.49
C VAL A 60 29.66 -12.18 15.70
N GLY A 61 28.46 -12.42 15.17
CA GLY A 61 27.75 -11.45 14.37
C GLY A 61 26.25 -11.46 14.62
N ALA A 62 25.54 -10.52 14.00
CA ALA A 62 24.09 -10.53 14.00
C ALA A 62 23.51 -9.86 12.77
N PHE A 63 22.31 -10.31 12.42
CA PHE A 63 21.41 -9.57 11.56
C PHE A 63 20.58 -8.60 12.41
N TYR A 64 20.36 -7.40 11.89
CA TYR A 64 19.51 -6.40 12.55
C TYR A 64 18.15 -6.37 11.89
N GLY A 65 17.07 -6.35 12.65
CA GLY A 65 15.73 -6.24 12.06
C GLY A 65 14.71 -5.50 12.92
N GLU A 66 13.94 -4.62 12.29
CA GLU A 66 12.78 -3.94 12.85
C GLU A 66 11.53 -4.53 12.17
N ARG A 67 10.60 -5.08 12.98
CA ARG A 67 9.44 -5.83 12.48
C ARG A 67 9.82 -7.04 11.63
N ALA A 68 10.95 -7.65 11.98
CA ALA A 68 11.40 -8.94 11.47
C ALA A 68 11.01 -10.05 12.46
N ALA A 69 10.53 -11.17 11.93
CA ALA A 69 10.11 -12.32 12.70
C ALA A 69 10.61 -13.62 12.05
N GLN A 70 10.67 -14.69 12.85
CA GLN A 70 11.03 -16.03 12.37
C GLN A 70 12.37 -16.06 11.63
N VAL A 71 13.34 -15.26 12.09
CA VAL A 71 14.66 -15.18 11.45
C VAL A 71 15.49 -16.41 11.83
N LEU A 72 15.90 -17.17 10.83
CA LEU A 72 16.80 -18.30 10.94
C LEU A 72 18.11 -17.97 10.24
N VAL A 73 19.23 -18.25 10.92
CA VAL A 73 20.58 -18.05 10.41
C VAL A 73 21.28 -19.40 10.28
N GLU A 74 21.82 -19.68 9.10
CA GLU A 74 22.46 -20.95 8.74
C GLU A 74 23.83 -20.72 8.10
N ALA A 75 24.76 -21.65 8.33
CA ALA A 75 26.01 -21.77 7.59
C ALA A 75 26.07 -23.16 6.93
N ASP A 76 26.23 -23.19 5.61
CA ASP A 76 26.19 -24.42 4.79
C ASP A 76 24.99 -25.32 5.12
N GLY A 77 23.82 -24.70 5.34
CA GLY A 77 22.56 -25.36 5.66
C GLY A 77 22.42 -25.84 7.11
N ARG A 78 23.39 -25.54 7.99
CA ARG A 78 23.30 -25.86 9.43
C ARG A 78 22.91 -24.62 10.22
N PRO A 79 21.92 -24.69 11.13
CA PRO A 79 21.54 -23.55 11.95
C PRO A 79 22.68 -23.16 12.90
N ILE A 80 23.03 -21.87 12.90
CA ILE A 80 24.09 -21.30 13.75
C ILE A 80 23.60 -20.11 14.59
N GLY A 81 22.30 -19.83 14.53
CA GLY A 81 21.68 -18.76 15.30
C GLY A 81 21.78 -19.02 16.80
N ARG A 82 22.05 -17.97 17.58
CA ARG A 82 22.07 -18.01 19.05
C ARG A 82 21.71 -16.66 19.67
N GLU A 83 21.35 -16.70 20.94
CA GLU A 83 21.21 -15.48 21.74
C GLU A 83 22.58 -14.82 21.98
N LEU A 84 22.58 -13.49 21.95
CA LEU A 84 23.75 -12.67 22.26
C LEU A 84 23.68 -12.24 23.72
N SER A 85 24.83 -12.26 24.38
CA SER A 85 24.98 -11.58 25.66
C SER A 85 24.82 -10.05 25.49
N LEU A 86 24.58 -9.36 26.61
CA LEU A 86 24.51 -7.89 26.63
C LEU A 86 25.83 -7.25 26.18
N GLU A 87 26.97 -7.87 26.51
CA GLU A 87 28.29 -7.39 26.11
C GLU A 87 28.52 -7.56 24.60
N GLU A 88 28.19 -8.72 24.05
CA GLU A 88 28.27 -8.97 22.60
C GLU A 88 27.38 -8.03 21.81
N THR A 89 26.15 -7.79 22.29
CA THR A 89 25.21 -6.84 21.68
C THR A 89 25.80 -5.44 21.63
N ARG A 90 26.39 -4.95 22.74
CA ARG A 90 27.02 -3.62 22.80
C ARG A 90 28.23 -3.53 21.87
N SER A 91 29.08 -4.56 21.84
CA SER A 91 30.26 -4.61 20.97
C SER A 91 29.86 -4.61 19.49
N LEU A 92 28.84 -5.38 19.13
CA LEU A 92 28.27 -5.43 17.78
C LEU A 92 27.72 -4.06 17.34
N ASP A 93 26.94 -3.42 18.20
CA ASP A 93 26.38 -2.09 17.93
C ASP A 93 27.48 -1.04 17.76
N ALA A 94 28.49 -1.05 18.64
CA ALA A 94 29.62 -0.13 18.57
C ALA A 94 30.47 -0.35 17.30
N ALA A 95 30.73 -1.60 16.92
CA ALA A 95 31.47 -1.94 15.71
C ALA A 95 30.73 -1.48 14.45
N THR A 96 29.42 -1.74 14.40
CA THR A 96 28.54 -1.30 13.30
C THR A 96 28.50 0.23 13.23
N GLU A 97 28.32 0.93 14.35
CA GLU A 97 28.32 2.39 14.38
C GLU A 97 29.67 2.97 13.95
N ALA A 98 30.78 2.38 14.39
CA ALA A 98 32.12 2.80 13.98
C ALA A 98 32.36 2.61 12.48
N ALA A 99 31.89 1.50 11.89
CA ALA A 99 31.96 1.24 10.46
C ALA A 99 31.17 2.30 9.67
N LEU A 100 29.97 2.67 10.14
CA LEU A 100 29.15 3.72 9.54
C LEU A 100 29.83 5.09 9.61
N LYS A 101 30.37 5.47 10.77
CA LYS A 101 30.99 6.80 10.96
C LYS A 101 32.19 7.05 10.04
N ARG A 102 32.87 6.00 9.58
CA ARG A 102 33.99 6.11 8.63
C ARG A 102 33.56 6.55 7.22
N ARG A 103 32.26 6.47 6.91
CA ARG A 103 31.72 6.81 5.60
C ARG A 103 30.80 8.04 5.68
N ALA A 104 31.14 9.08 4.92
CA ALA A 104 30.45 10.37 4.98
C ALA A 104 28.97 10.24 4.53
N ASP A 105 28.70 9.36 3.58
CA ASP A 105 27.39 8.96 3.05
C ASP A 105 26.53 8.16 4.05
N ALA A 106 27.14 7.56 5.07
CA ALA A 106 26.48 6.67 6.03
C ALA A 106 26.04 7.34 7.34
N ARG A 107 26.49 8.58 7.60
CA ARG A 107 26.21 9.30 8.86
C ARG A 107 24.72 9.41 9.25
N PRO A 108 23.76 9.56 8.33
CA PRO A 108 22.33 9.61 8.69
C PRO A 108 21.74 8.29 9.19
N LEU A 109 22.45 7.17 9.03
CA LEU A 109 21.92 5.82 9.27
C LEU A 109 22.35 5.22 10.60
N ALA A 110 23.41 5.74 11.22
CA ALA A 110 23.88 5.29 12.55
C ALA A 110 22.77 5.33 13.64
N PRO A 111 21.94 6.39 13.74
CA PRO A 111 20.85 6.42 14.72
C PRO A 111 19.76 5.36 14.47
N LYS A 112 19.59 4.89 13.23
CA LYS A 112 18.53 3.94 12.86
C LYS A 112 18.85 2.52 13.33
N LEU A 113 20.12 2.15 13.46
CA LEU A 113 20.55 0.81 13.89
C LEU A 113 20.64 0.67 15.42
N ALA A 114 20.87 1.76 16.14
CA ALA A 114 20.96 1.80 17.60
C ALA A 114 19.59 1.94 18.32
N GLY A 115 18.47 1.90 17.59
CA GLY A 115 17.14 2.10 18.16
C GLY A 115 16.68 0.92 19.05
N PRO A 116 15.86 1.17 20.09
CA PRO A 116 15.35 0.14 21.00
C PRO A 116 14.40 -0.87 20.32
N LYS A 117 13.89 -0.55 19.13
CA LYS A 117 12.99 -1.41 18.34
C LYS A 117 13.73 -2.35 17.38
N MET A 118 15.04 -2.20 17.25
CA MET A 118 15.86 -3.04 16.39
C MET A 118 16.17 -4.35 17.13
N LEU A 119 15.76 -5.48 16.58
CA LEU A 119 16.10 -6.80 17.09
C LEU A 119 17.46 -7.23 16.54
N ARG A 120 18.21 -8.03 17.32
CA ARG A 120 19.47 -8.64 16.89
C ARG A 120 19.26 -10.15 16.82
N PHE A 121 19.49 -10.72 15.63
CA PHE A 121 19.47 -12.16 15.41
C PHE A 121 20.91 -12.64 15.36
N GLY A 122 21.43 -13.02 16.53
CA GLY A 122 22.81 -13.38 16.73
C GLY A 122 23.20 -14.70 16.09
N PHE A 123 24.46 -14.83 15.74
CA PHE A 123 25.06 -16.07 15.27
C PHE A 123 26.54 -16.13 15.63
N GLU A 124 27.09 -17.33 15.51
CA GLU A 124 28.51 -17.57 15.63
C GLU A 124 29.00 -18.41 14.46
N LEU A 125 30.07 -17.94 13.84
CA LEU A 125 30.58 -18.47 12.59
C LEU A 125 32.05 -18.82 12.76
N GLU A 126 32.42 -20.06 12.46
CA GLU A 126 33.82 -20.50 12.37
C GLU A 126 34.10 -20.95 10.94
N VAL A 127 35.15 -20.42 10.33
CA VAL A 127 35.55 -20.72 8.96
C VAL A 127 36.97 -21.24 8.97
N ALA A 128 37.18 -22.47 8.49
CA ALA A 128 38.51 -23.04 8.43
C ALA A 128 39.41 -22.28 7.44
N SER A 129 40.73 -22.45 7.58
CA SER A 129 41.70 -21.85 6.67
C SER A 129 41.42 -22.21 5.21
N GLY A 130 41.39 -21.22 4.33
CA GLY A 130 41.16 -21.40 2.89
C GLY A 130 39.75 -21.85 2.52
N GLN A 131 38.82 -21.94 3.48
CA GLN A 131 37.46 -22.41 3.22
C GLN A 131 36.55 -21.27 2.75
N ARG A 132 35.63 -21.60 1.85
CA ARG A 132 34.44 -20.81 1.54
C ARG A 132 33.21 -21.48 2.14
N ILE A 133 32.33 -20.66 2.71
CA ILE A 133 31.05 -21.11 3.25
C ILE A 133 29.93 -20.19 2.79
N ARG A 134 28.71 -20.73 2.76
CA ARG A 134 27.49 -19.96 2.52
C ARG A 134 26.83 -19.61 3.84
N LEU A 135 26.82 -18.33 4.19
CA LEU A 135 26.02 -17.80 5.30
C LEU A 135 24.65 -17.39 4.75
N LEU A 136 23.57 -17.80 5.40
CA LEU A 136 22.20 -17.58 4.97
C LEU A 136 21.36 -17.04 6.13
N ALA A 137 20.62 -15.96 5.90
CA ALA A 137 19.54 -15.54 6.79
C ALA A 137 18.22 -15.51 6.04
N ARG A 138 17.19 -16.10 6.65
CA ARG A 138 15.82 -16.09 6.10
C ARG A 138 14.82 -15.77 7.18
N GLY A 139 13.73 -15.09 6.81
CA GLY A 139 12.68 -14.76 7.77
C GLY A 139 11.52 -14.00 7.13
N ARG A 140 10.67 -13.44 7.98
CA ARG A 140 9.48 -12.67 7.61
C ARG A 140 9.65 -11.21 8.01
N LEU A 141 9.21 -10.31 7.15
CA LEU A 141 9.17 -8.87 7.33
C LEU A 141 7.76 -8.36 7.09
N GLU A 142 7.30 -7.46 7.96
CA GLU A 142 5.98 -6.85 7.84
C GLU A 142 6.13 -5.35 7.60
N PRO A 143 6.29 -4.88 6.35
CA PRO A 143 6.44 -3.46 5.97
C PRO A 143 5.64 -2.47 6.82
N GLY A 144 6.27 -1.35 7.16
CA GLY A 144 5.68 -0.33 8.01
C GLY A 144 4.76 0.58 7.21
N GLU A 145 3.52 0.80 7.67
CA GLU A 145 2.59 1.70 6.99
C GLU A 145 3.08 3.15 7.05
N ARG A 146 3.28 3.75 5.88
CA ARG A 146 3.69 5.14 5.71
C ARG A 146 2.47 6.01 5.48
N PHE A 147 2.31 7.01 6.34
CA PHE A 147 1.36 8.08 6.06
C PHE A 147 1.92 9.00 4.98
N VAL A 148 1.44 8.87 3.75
CA VAL A 148 1.63 9.86 2.70
C VAL A 148 0.36 10.71 2.66
N PRO A 149 0.44 12.03 2.94
CA PRO A 149 -0.70 12.91 2.72
C PRO A 149 -1.11 12.76 1.25
N SER A 150 -2.34 12.33 0.98
CA SER A 150 -2.88 12.46 -0.36
C SER A 150 -2.81 13.93 -0.75
N ALA A 151 -2.46 14.24 -2.00
CA ALA A 151 -2.69 15.58 -2.54
C ALA A 151 -4.14 16.02 -2.26
N TYR A 152 -4.45 17.31 -2.35
CA TYR A 152 -5.78 17.87 -2.10
C TYR A 152 -6.90 17.36 -3.04
N SER A 153 -6.75 16.21 -3.70
CA SER A 153 -7.82 15.54 -4.43
C SER A 153 -8.70 14.73 -3.46
N TYR A 154 -9.84 15.31 -3.09
CA TYR A 154 -10.93 14.56 -2.46
C TYR A 154 -11.79 13.95 -3.58
N PRO A 155 -11.90 12.61 -3.68
CA PRO A 155 -12.84 11.95 -4.58
C PRO A 155 -14.25 12.50 -4.42
N ALA A 156 -15.09 12.43 -5.47
CA ALA A 156 -16.46 12.92 -5.44
C ALA A 156 -17.26 12.34 -4.26
N THR A 157 -17.02 11.09 -3.87
CA THR A 157 -17.60 10.50 -2.65
C THR A 157 -17.17 11.18 -1.37
N GLN A 158 -15.88 11.48 -1.19
CA GLN A 158 -15.40 12.18 0.01
C GLN A 158 -15.85 13.64 0.05
N ALA A 159 -16.08 14.23 -1.12
CA ALA A 159 -16.64 15.57 -1.23
C ALA A 159 -18.13 15.60 -0.88
N ARG A 160 -18.88 14.55 -1.21
CA ARG A 160 -20.34 14.51 -1.09
C ARG A 160 -20.85 13.78 0.15
N HIS A 161 -20.07 12.92 0.81
CA HIS A 161 -20.50 12.10 1.95
C HIS A 161 -19.55 12.27 3.13
N LEU A 162 -19.96 13.01 4.17
CA LEU A 162 -19.08 13.46 5.25
C LEU A 162 -18.95 12.45 6.41
N LEU A 163 -19.98 11.66 6.71
CA LEU A 163 -20.08 10.83 7.91
C LEU A 163 -19.86 9.34 7.61
N LEU A 164 -20.42 8.82 6.50
CA LEU A 164 -20.41 7.38 6.20
C LEU A 164 -19.54 7.00 4.99
N GLY A 165 -18.95 7.99 4.31
CA GLY A 165 -18.04 7.75 3.19
C GLY A 165 -16.78 7.00 3.61
N THR A 166 -16.45 5.90 2.91
CA THR A 166 -15.14 5.28 3.10
C THR A 166 -14.05 6.20 2.57
N ARG A 167 -13.04 6.47 3.40
CA ARG A 167 -11.85 7.21 2.97
C ARG A 167 -11.04 6.35 2.01
N SER A 168 -11.26 6.55 0.72
CA SER A 168 -10.39 6.03 -0.34
C SER A 168 -9.04 6.72 -0.30
N ARG A 169 -8.05 6.02 0.24
CA ARG A 169 -6.66 6.46 0.19
C ARG A 169 -5.83 5.27 -0.25
N ALA A 170 -4.96 5.50 -1.23
CA ALA A 170 -3.86 4.58 -1.45
C ALA A 170 -3.10 4.46 -0.13
N ARG A 171 -2.82 3.22 0.27
CA ARG A 171 -1.99 2.95 1.43
C ARG A 171 -0.57 2.69 0.93
N TYR A 172 0.37 3.12 1.75
CA TYR A 172 1.79 3.09 1.42
C TYR A 172 2.52 2.32 2.50
N TRP A 173 3.52 1.53 2.12
CA TRP A 173 4.36 0.81 3.06
C TRP A 173 5.83 0.93 2.68
N ASP A 174 6.66 1.20 3.68
CA ASP A 174 8.11 1.28 3.52
C ASP A 174 8.75 -0.05 3.97
N LEU A 175 9.63 -0.57 3.10
CA LEU A 175 10.54 -1.68 3.40
C LEU A 175 11.97 -1.24 3.14
N GLY A 176 12.79 -1.29 4.20
CA GLY A 176 14.21 -0.98 4.16
C GLY A 176 15.07 -2.23 4.22
N TYR A 177 16.17 -2.23 3.46
CA TYR A 177 17.27 -3.16 3.62
C TYR A 177 18.57 -2.40 3.85
N LEU A 178 19.18 -2.51 5.02
CA LEU A 178 20.41 -1.81 5.37
C LEU A 178 21.62 -2.66 4.97
N ILE A 179 22.34 -2.23 3.94
CA ILE A 179 23.57 -2.90 3.46
C ILE A 179 24.75 -2.59 4.39
N ALA A 180 24.65 -1.45 5.07
CA ALA A 180 25.74 -0.83 5.79
C ALA A 180 26.51 -1.71 6.82
N PRO A 181 25.87 -2.60 7.62
CA PRO A 181 26.61 -3.43 8.56
C PRO A 181 27.60 -4.39 7.91
N LEU A 182 27.43 -4.70 6.61
CA LEU A 182 28.35 -5.53 5.84
C LEU A 182 29.78 -4.96 5.80
N TRP A 183 29.94 -3.67 6.07
CA TRP A 183 31.25 -3.02 6.10
C TRP A 183 32.05 -3.25 7.38
N THR A 184 31.47 -3.95 8.35
CA THR A 184 32.23 -4.52 9.46
C THR A 184 33.09 -5.71 9.02
N TRP A 185 32.76 -6.32 7.87
CA TRP A 185 33.53 -7.39 7.23
C TRP A 185 34.64 -6.85 6.33
N LYS A 186 35.56 -7.73 5.93
CA LYS A 186 36.51 -7.42 4.85
C LYS A 186 35.89 -7.72 3.49
N GLY A 187 36.43 -7.07 2.47
CA GLY A 187 36.02 -7.25 1.08
C GLY A 187 35.15 -6.11 0.57
N GLN A 188 34.72 -6.27 -0.67
CA GLN A 188 33.86 -5.35 -1.40
C GLN A 188 32.86 -6.21 -2.17
N PRO A 189 31.83 -6.74 -1.50
CA PRO A 189 30.98 -7.76 -2.09
C PRO A 189 30.19 -7.20 -3.26
N SER A 190 30.05 -8.02 -4.31
CA SER A 190 29.00 -7.79 -5.30
C SER A 190 27.63 -8.06 -4.67
N LEU A 191 26.61 -7.31 -5.08
CA LEU A 191 25.27 -7.42 -4.53
C LEU A 191 24.26 -7.71 -5.64
N ARG A 192 23.55 -8.83 -5.55
CA ARG A 192 22.37 -9.11 -6.37
C ARG A 192 21.12 -8.94 -5.53
N VAL A 193 20.17 -8.15 -6.01
CA VAL A 193 18.87 -7.94 -5.37
C VAL A 193 17.76 -8.36 -6.30
N GLU A 194 16.82 -9.13 -5.77
CA GLU A 194 15.57 -9.49 -6.44
C GLU A 194 14.38 -9.24 -5.50
N LEU A 195 13.41 -8.46 -5.96
CA LEU A 195 12.16 -8.18 -5.26
C LEU A 195 11.00 -8.71 -6.11
N ARG A 196 10.21 -9.62 -5.54
CA ARG A 196 9.00 -10.20 -6.14
C ARG A 196 7.79 -9.64 -5.39
N VAL A 197 6.80 -9.16 -6.12
CA VAL A 197 5.62 -8.50 -5.55
C VAL A 197 4.36 -9.02 -6.22
N ASP A 198 3.45 -9.58 -5.42
CA ASP A 198 2.13 -10.03 -5.88
C ASP A 198 1.14 -8.86 -5.97
N GLU A 199 0.22 -8.93 -6.93
CA GLU A 199 -0.93 -8.04 -6.97
C GLU A 199 -1.74 -8.10 -5.65
N PRO A 200 -2.39 -6.98 -5.24
CA PRO A 200 -2.53 -5.72 -5.96
C PRO A 200 -1.41 -4.70 -5.66
N PHE A 201 -0.31 -5.09 -5.01
CA PHE A 201 0.72 -4.14 -4.59
C PHE A 201 1.61 -3.72 -5.76
N ILE A 202 1.93 -2.43 -5.80
CA ILE A 202 2.79 -1.83 -6.81
C ILE A 202 3.99 -1.20 -6.11
N VAL A 203 5.18 -1.37 -6.67
CA VAL A 203 6.39 -0.65 -6.23
C VAL A 203 6.41 0.71 -6.92
N GLU A 204 6.20 1.79 -6.17
CA GLU A 204 6.05 3.14 -6.76
C GLU A 204 7.37 3.67 -7.32
N LYS A 205 8.48 3.41 -6.61
CA LYS A 205 9.82 3.79 -7.05
C LYS A 205 10.87 2.84 -6.46
N PRO A 206 11.63 2.09 -7.27
CA PRO A 206 12.75 1.33 -6.76
C PRO A 206 13.92 2.26 -6.37
N PRO A 207 14.86 1.80 -5.53
CA PRO A 207 15.95 2.64 -5.04
C PRO A 207 17.01 2.87 -6.13
N GLY A 208 16.98 4.06 -6.74
CA GLY A 208 17.91 4.48 -7.79
C GLY A 208 17.55 3.97 -9.19
N GLU A 209 18.46 4.14 -10.15
CA GLU A 209 18.29 3.74 -11.55
C GLU A 209 18.80 2.30 -11.82
N GLY A 210 18.69 1.79 -13.05
CA GLY A 210 19.30 0.51 -13.43
C GLY A 210 18.56 -0.75 -12.94
N TRP A 211 17.36 -0.61 -12.37
CA TRP A 211 16.50 -1.74 -12.05
C TRP A 211 15.87 -2.33 -13.31
N ARG A 212 15.94 -3.65 -13.45
CA ARG A 212 15.18 -4.41 -14.45
C ARG A 212 13.82 -4.76 -13.86
N SER A 213 12.77 -4.61 -14.65
CA SER A 213 11.40 -4.94 -14.25
C SER A 213 10.81 -5.93 -15.24
N GLU A 214 10.28 -7.03 -14.75
CA GLU A 214 9.55 -8.03 -15.51
C GLU A 214 8.23 -8.34 -14.81
N THR A 215 7.17 -8.57 -15.58
CA THR A 215 5.92 -9.12 -15.05
C THR A 215 5.80 -10.58 -15.50
N ARG A 216 5.65 -11.49 -14.53
CA ARG A 216 5.51 -12.93 -14.78
C ARG A 216 4.49 -13.52 -13.82
N ASP A 217 3.51 -14.26 -14.33
CA ASP A 217 2.48 -14.94 -13.54
C ASP A 217 1.74 -14.05 -12.53
N GLY A 218 1.40 -12.81 -12.92
CA GLY A 218 0.74 -11.84 -12.04
C GLY A 218 1.64 -11.27 -10.94
N ARG A 219 2.96 -11.45 -11.06
CA ARG A 219 3.97 -10.91 -10.14
C ARG A 219 4.86 -9.91 -10.86
N THR A 220 5.14 -8.79 -10.19
CA THR A 220 6.21 -7.88 -10.61
C THR A 220 7.52 -8.35 -9.99
N ILE A 221 8.53 -8.58 -10.83
CA ILE A 221 9.88 -8.95 -10.42
C ILE A 221 10.82 -7.78 -10.76
N LEU A 222 11.42 -7.20 -9.74
CA LEU A 222 12.43 -6.16 -9.85
C LEU A 222 13.79 -6.76 -9.51
N SER A 223 14.77 -6.61 -10.40
CA SER A 223 16.13 -7.10 -10.14
C SER A 223 17.20 -6.06 -10.46
N ARG A 224 18.27 -6.08 -9.67
CA ARG A 224 19.46 -5.25 -9.87
C ARG A 224 20.70 -5.94 -9.34
N GLU A 225 21.80 -5.78 -10.08
CA GLU A 225 23.13 -6.21 -9.65
C GLU A 225 24.01 -4.98 -9.46
N PHE A 226 24.80 -4.99 -8.39
CA PHE A 226 25.79 -3.96 -8.08
C PHE A 226 27.17 -4.61 -8.04
N ALA A 227 28.11 -4.04 -8.79
CA ALA A 227 29.48 -4.47 -8.77
C ALA A 227 30.14 -4.16 -7.41
N GLY A 228 30.98 -5.08 -6.94
CA GLY A 228 31.74 -4.91 -5.71
C GLY A 228 32.59 -3.65 -5.74
N GLY A 229 32.52 -2.85 -4.66
CA GLY A 229 33.33 -1.64 -4.51
C GLY A 229 32.84 -0.44 -5.31
N SER A 230 31.75 -0.59 -6.08
CA SER A 230 31.14 0.52 -6.80
C SER A 230 30.61 1.59 -5.85
N ALA A 231 30.78 2.87 -6.23
CA ALA A 231 30.15 4.00 -5.55
C ALA A 231 28.61 3.98 -5.65
N GLU A 232 28.05 3.15 -6.54
CA GLU A 232 26.61 3.01 -6.73
C GLU A 232 25.92 2.11 -5.70
N VAL A 233 26.67 1.32 -4.92
CA VAL A 233 26.09 0.46 -3.89
C VAL A 233 25.46 1.36 -2.82
N PRO A 234 24.13 1.38 -2.69
CA PRO A 234 23.48 2.27 -1.74
C PRO A 234 23.73 1.77 -0.32
N MET A 235 23.60 2.68 0.64
CA MET A 235 23.64 2.34 2.06
C MET A 235 22.42 1.55 2.55
N GLU A 236 21.27 1.87 1.94
CA GLU A 236 19.93 1.40 2.28
C GLU A 236 19.18 1.23 0.97
N LEU A 237 18.59 0.06 0.74
CA LEU A 237 17.57 -0.13 -0.27
C LEU A 237 16.24 0.20 0.38
N SER A 238 15.48 1.14 -0.18
CA SER A 238 14.16 1.50 0.32
C SER A 238 13.14 1.28 -0.78
N PHE A 239 12.18 0.40 -0.51
CA PHE A 239 11.08 0.08 -1.40
C PHE A 239 9.80 0.65 -0.82
N LEU A 240 9.11 1.44 -1.63
CA LEU A 240 7.80 1.99 -1.32
C LEU A 240 6.73 1.18 -2.05
N PHE A 241 5.97 0.40 -1.29
CA PHE A 241 4.80 -0.31 -1.79
C PHE A 241 3.58 0.60 -1.73
N LYS A 242 2.74 0.49 -2.74
CA LYS A 242 1.45 1.17 -2.84
C LYS A 242 0.37 0.14 -3.12
N SER A 243 -0.71 0.17 -2.34
CA SER A 243 -1.94 -0.52 -2.72
C SER A 243 -2.83 0.45 -3.49
N PRO A 244 -3.46 0.03 -4.59
CA PRO A 244 -4.48 0.83 -5.23
C PRO A 244 -5.62 1.07 -4.23
N PRO A 245 -6.34 2.20 -4.35
CA PRO A 245 -7.58 2.39 -3.62
C PRO A 245 -8.56 1.26 -3.97
N PRO A 246 -9.49 0.92 -3.06
CA PRO A 246 -10.50 -0.08 -3.35
C PRO A 246 -11.33 0.33 -4.58
N LEU A 247 -11.67 -0.66 -5.41
CA LEU A 247 -12.49 -0.46 -6.60
C LEU A 247 -13.89 0.05 -6.24
N LEU A 248 -14.41 -0.29 -5.06
CA LEU A 248 -15.67 0.22 -4.56
C LEU A 248 -15.42 1.04 -3.29
N GLN A 249 -15.98 2.24 -3.29
CA GLN A 249 -15.92 3.17 -2.19
C GLN A 249 -17.34 3.40 -1.73
N ASN A 250 -17.58 3.18 -0.45
CA ASN A 250 -18.84 3.55 0.18
C ASN A 250 -19.05 5.06 0.05
N GLY A 251 -20.15 5.47 -0.57
CA GLY A 251 -20.64 6.85 -0.53
C GLY A 251 -21.41 7.03 0.77
N GLY A 252 -22.56 6.37 0.88
CA GLY A 252 -23.42 6.48 2.05
C GLY A 252 -24.89 6.60 1.64
N PRO A 253 -25.80 6.76 2.62
CA PRO A 253 -27.20 6.94 2.34
C PRO A 253 -27.49 8.34 1.81
N LEU A 254 -28.47 8.41 0.92
CA LEU A 254 -29.00 9.61 0.31
C LEU A 254 -30.41 9.88 0.85
N LEU A 255 -30.69 11.12 1.19
CA LEU A 255 -32.03 11.56 1.59
C LEU A 255 -32.38 12.81 0.79
N GLY A 256 -33.57 12.87 0.23
CA GLY A 256 -34.01 14.06 -0.48
C GLY A 256 -35.50 14.30 -0.41
N VAL A 257 -35.87 15.56 -0.59
CA VAL A 257 -37.25 16.03 -0.70
C VAL A 257 -37.34 17.05 -1.82
N GLY A 258 -38.45 17.05 -2.55
CA GLY A 258 -38.57 17.86 -3.75
C GLY A 258 -39.96 17.86 -4.35
N GLY A 259 -40.03 18.34 -5.58
CA GLY A 259 -41.26 18.35 -6.37
C GLY A 259 -41.07 17.70 -7.74
N ALA A 260 -42.10 17.04 -8.22
CA ALA A 260 -42.26 16.71 -9.63
C ALA A 260 -43.14 17.77 -10.32
N PHE A 261 -42.88 18.01 -11.61
CA PHE A 261 -43.62 18.90 -12.49
C PHE A 261 -44.17 18.09 -13.68
N GLY A 262 -45.37 18.44 -14.14
CA GLY A 262 -46.09 17.75 -15.21
C GLY A 262 -47.39 17.13 -14.73
N GLU A 263 -47.90 16.14 -15.48
CA GLU A 263 -49.18 15.47 -15.22
C GLU A 263 -49.20 14.71 -13.88
N HIS A 264 -48.03 14.33 -13.39
CA HIS A 264 -47.83 13.64 -12.11
C HIS A 264 -47.08 14.51 -11.10
N GLY A 265 -47.30 15.83 -11.15
CA GLY A 265 -46.67 16.77 -10.25
C GLY A 265 -47.09 16.56 -8.79
N GLY A 266 -46.18 16.81 -7.86
CA GLY A 266 -46.44 16.59 -6.44
C GLY A 266 -45.18 16.61 -5.58
N LEU A 267 -45.36 16.55 -4.26
CA LEU A 267 -44.25 16.38 -3.32
C LEU A 267 -43.59 15.02 -3.55
N ARG A 268 -42.26 14.98 -3.55
CA ARG A 268 -41.46 13.76 -3.68
C ARG A 268 -40.52 13.62 -2.50
N ALA A 269 -40.34 12.40 -2.04
CA ALA A 269 -39.25 12.02 -1.16
C ALA A 269 -38.37 10.95 -1.80
N ARG A 270 -37.10 10.95 -1.39
CA ARG A 270 -36.02 10.13 -1.93
C ARG A 270 -35.22 9.53 -0.78
N LEU A 271 -35.03 8.22 -0.81
CA LEU A 271 -34.12 7.49 0.08
C LEU A 271 -33.27 6.55 -0.76
N GLY A 272 -31.95 6.61 -0.63
CA GLY A 272 -31.09 5.75 -1.42
C GLY A 272 -29.76 5.47 -0.78
N TYR A 273 -28.91 4.81 -1.55
CA TYR A 273 -27.53 4.54 -1.19
C TYR A 273 -26.63 4.72 -2.40
N GLU A 274 -25.44 5.25 -2.18
CA GLU A 274 -24.46 5.50 -3.23
C GLU A 274 -23.12 4.85 -2.91
N VAL A 275 -22.43 4.38 -3.94
CA VAL A 275 -21.04 3.95 -3.93
C VAL A 275 -20.28 4.62 -5.08
N ALA A 276 -18.98 4.88 -4.95
CA ALA A 276 -18.13 5.25 -6.07
C ALA A 276 -17.25 4.09 -6.52
N THR A 277 -16.95 4.05 -7.82
CA THR A 277 -16.01 3.06 -8.35
C THR A 277 -14.64 3.67 -8.66
N HIS A 278 -14.61 4.78 -9.39
CA HIS A 278 -13.36 5.41 -9.87
C HIS A 278 -13.12 6.80 -9.27
N GLY A 279 -13.73 7.10 -8.12
CA GLY A 279 -13.67 8.39 -7.44
C GLY A 279 -14.44 9.52 -8.13
N TRP A 280 -14.75 9.40 -9.42
CA TRP A 280 -15.62 10.30 -10.19
C TRP A 280 -16.93 9.62 -10.64
N LEU A 281 -16.94 8.29 -10.77
CA LEU A 281 -18.14 7.54 -11.14
C LEU A 281 -18.87 7.05 -9.90
N LEU A 282 -20.13 7.43 -9.77
CA LEU A 282 -21.05 7.10 -8.70
C LEU A 282 -22.09 6.10 -9.22
N VAL A 283 -22.43 5.14 -8.38
CA VAL A 283 -23.50 4.17 -8.62
C VAL A 283 -24.44 4.25 -7.43
N SER A 284 -25.72 4.43 -7.68
CA SER A 284 -26.72 4.52 -6.61
C SER A 284 -27.93 3.66 -6.90
N VAL A 285 -28.62 3.26 -5.83
CA VAL A 285 -29.96 2.69 -5.89
C VAL A 285 -30.82 3.50 -4.94
N VAL A 286 -31.96 3.96 -5.44
CA VAL A 286 -32.79 4.95 -4.77
C VAL A 286 -34.25 4.57 -4.85
N ALA A 287 -34.97 4.66 -3.75
CA ALA A 287 -36.42 4.62 -3.69
C ALA A 287 -36.98 6.06 -3.67
N GLU A 288 -37.95 6.33 -4.52
CA GLU A 288 -38.65 7.62 -4.58
C GLU A 288 -40.17 7.42 -4.47
N THR A 289 -40.86 8.33 -3.77
CA THR A 289 -42.31 8.25 -3.53
C THR A 289 -42.98 9.63 -3.51
N ASP A 290 -44.26 9.71 -3.87
CA ASP A 290 -45.12 10.90 -3.62
C ASP A 290 -45.99 10.80 -2.36
N PHE A 291 -45.82 9.75 -1.55
CA PHE A 291 -46.65 9.49 -0.37
C PHE A 291 -48.13 9.19 -0.65
N ALA A 292 -48.54 9.09 -1.92
CA ALA A 292 -49.91 8.76 -2.29
C ALA A 292 -50.00 7.30 -2.73
N ASP A 293 -49.49 7.01 -3.92
CA ASP A 293 -49.65 5.71 -4.58
C ASP A 293 -48.45 5.35 -5.47
N ARG A 294 -47.45 6.23 -5.60
CA ARG A 294 -46.26 5.95 -6.39
C ARG A 294 -45.08 5.62 -5.50
N ILE A 295 -44.46 4.48 -5.83
CA ILE A 295 -43.13 4.10 -5.36
C ILE A 295 -42.33 3.68 -6.59
N GLN A 296 -41.13 4.22 -6.73
CA GLN A 296 -40.21 3.84 -7.80
C GLN A 296 -38.82 3.52 -7.26
N LEU A 297 -38.16 2.55 -7.88
CA LEU A 297 -36.76 2.22 -7.64
C LEU A 297 -35.91 2.67 -8.82
N VAL A 298 -34.81 3.36 -8.54
CA VAL A 298 -33.94 3.97 -9.55
C VAL A 298 -32.50 3.55 -9.29
N PRO A 299 -32.03 2.44 -9.89
CA PRO A 299 -30.60 2.26 -10.11
C PRO A 299 -30.09 3.34 -11.07
N ALA A 300 -28.99 3.99 -10.72
CA ALA A 300 -28.41 5.08 -11.50
C ALA A 300 -26.87 5.05 -11.47
N VAL A 301 -26.28 5.56 -12.55
CA VAL A 301 -24.84 5.84 -12.67
C VAL A 301 -24.64 7.32 -12.94
N GLU A 302 -23.71 7.95 -12.25
CA GLU A 302 -23.46 9.39 -12.36
C GLU A 302 -21.96 9.68 -12.44
N ALA A 303 -21.54 10.43 -13.45
CA ALA A 303 -20.21 11.01 -13.51
C ALA A 303 -20.21 12.35 -12.79
N ALA A 304 -19.38 12.49 -11.76
CA ALA A 304 -19.33 13.64 -10.87
C ALA A 304 -17.94 14.27 -10.79
N SER A 305 -17.89 15.60 -10.78
CA SER A 305 -16.65 16.34 -10.61
C SER A 305 -16.18 16.33 -9.14
N PRO A 306 -14.87 16.32 -8.87
CA PRO A 306 -14.34 16.55 -7.52
C PRO A 306 -14.69 17.96 -7.03
N ALA A 307 -15.22 18.10 -5.81
CA ALA A 307 -15.64 19.42 -5.30
C ALA A 307 -14.51 20.42 -5.06
N VAL A 308 -13.25 19.97 -5.06
CA VAL A 308 -12.11 20.86 -4.78
C VAL A 308 -11.80 21.78 -5.96
N PHE A 309 -12.03 21.30 -7.19
CA PHE A 309 -11.78 22.06 -8.41
C PHE A 309 -13.04 22.74 -8.95
N PHE A 310 -14.22 22.19 -8.64
CA PHE A 310 -15.52 22.69 -9.08
C PHE A 310 -16.44 22.78 -7.87
N VAL A 311 -16.69 23.99 -7.37
CA VAL A 311 -17.67 24.26 -6.30
C VAL A 311 -18.87 24.96 -6.95
N PRO A 312 -20.08 24.37 -6.94
CA PRO A 312 -20.42 23.05 -6.40
C PRO A 312 -19.92 21.88 -7.27
N SER A 313 -19.81 20.68 -6.69
CA SER A 313 -19.54 19.45 -7.44
C SER A 313 -20.72 19.18 -8.37
N LEU A 314 -20.44 19.10 -9.66
CA LEU A 314 -21.46 18.89 -10.69
C LEU A 314 -21.46 17.42 -11.10
N GLY A 315 -22.63 16.85 -11.29
CA GLY A 315 -22.81 15.50 -11.79
C GLY A 315 -23.78 15.42 -12.96
N VAL A 316 -23.56 14.48 -13.85
CA VAL A 316 -24.50 14.08 -14.90
C VAL A 316 -24.58 12.56 -14.95
N GLY A 317 -25.79 12.04 -15.02
CA GLY A 317 -26.03 10.62 -14.85
C GLY A 317 -27.22 10.09 -15.63
N LEU A 318 -27.28 8.77 -15.71
CA LEU A 318 -28.36 8.02 -16.29
C LEU A 318 -28.93 7.07 -15.23
N GLY A 319 -30.24 6.85 -15.28
CA GLY A 319 -30.92 5.90 -14.41
C GLY A 319 -31.99 5.10 -15.13
N LEU A 320 -32.45 4.04 -14.48
CA LEU A 320 -33.53 3.19 -14.96
C LEU A 320 -34.64 3.20 -13.90
N PRO A 321 -35.52 4.22 -13.89
CA PRO A 321 -36.56 4.27 -12.90
C PRO A 321 -37.61 3.20 -13.18
N VAL A 322 -37.93 2.40 -12.16
CA VAL A 322 -38.90 1.33 -12.21
C VAL A 322 -40.02 1.69 -11.25
N HIS A 323 -41.17 2.11 -11.79
CA HIS A 323 -42.40 2.20 -11.03
C HIS A 323 -42.76 0.81 -10.53
N LEU A 324 -43.07 0.70 -9.24
CA LEU A 324 -43.53 -0.56 -8.62
C LEU A 324 -45.05 -0.58 -8.45
N GLN A 325 -45.66 0.59 -8.28
CA GLN A 325 -47.09 0.78 -8.09
C GLN A 325 -47.59 2.00 -8.88
N PRO A 326 -48.86 1.99 -9.35
CA PRO A 326 -49.79 0.85 -9.30
C PRO A 326 -49.46 -0.27 -10.31
N ASP A 327 -48.89 0.07 -11.48
CA ASP A 327 -48.48 -0.89 -12.51
C ASP A 327 -46.95 -0.85 -12.69
N PRO A 328 -46.25 -2.01 -12.63
CA PRO A 328 -44.81 -2.05 -12.84
C PRO A 328 -44.39 -1.56 -14.23
N ARG A 329 -43.58 -0.51 -14.28
CA ARG A 329 -43.12 0.10 -15.55
C ARG A 329 -41.71 0.64 -15.44
N ALA A 330 -40.84 0.23 -16.35
CA ALA A 330 -39.49 0.74 -16.46
C ALA A 330 -39.43 1.93 -17.41
N GLY A 331 -38.67 2.96 -17.05
CA GLY A 331 -38.37 4.12 -17.87
C GLY A 331 -36.86 4.32 -18.05
N ALA A 332 -36.50 5.47 -18.60
CA ALA A 332 -35.14 5.96 -18.68
C ALA A 332 -35.05 7.33 -18.00
N ARG A 333 -34.01 7.56 -17.19
CA ARG A 333 -33.75 8.82 -16.50
C ARG A 333 -32.48 9.47 -17.01
N LEU A 334 -32.55 10.76 -17.32
CA LEU A 334 -31.39 11.65 -17.37
C LEU A 334 -31.40 12.51 -16.11
N GLN A 335 -30.28 12.60 -15.40
CA GLN A 335 -30.19 13.43 -14.20
C GLN A 335 -28.94 14.31 -14.18
N GLY A 336 -29.07 15.47 -13.56
CA GLY A 336 -27.99 16.38 -13.24
C GLY A 336 -27.99 16.70 -11.75
N SER A 337 -26.81 16.78 -11.14
CA SER A 337 -26.66 17.11 -9.72
C SER A 337 -25.71 18.28 -9.52
N ALA A 338 -25.97 19.07 -8.48
CA ALA A 338 -25.08 20.12 -8.00
C ALA A 338 -24.97 20.00 -6.47
N MET A 339 -23.83 19.53 -5.98
CA MET A 339 -23.59 19.22 -4.55
C MET A 339 -22.57 20.19 -3.96
N LEU A 340 -22.97 20.91 -2.92
CA LEU A 340 -22.10 21.71 -2.06
C LEU A 340 -21.84 20.93 -0.77
N TYR A 341 -20.75 20.16 -0.77
CA TYR A 341 -20.44 19.21 0.30
C TYR A 341 -21.58 18.17 0.47
N PRO A 342 -22.17 17.88 1.65
CA PRO A 342 -23.19 16.84 1.75
C PRO A 342 -24.56 17.30 1.26
N VAL A 343 -24.77 18.57 0.90
CA VAL A 343 -26.09 19.08 0.52
C VAL A 343 -26.08 19.59 -0.91
N GLY A 344 -27.13 19.31 -1.66
CA GLY A 344 -27.23 19.79 -3.02
C GLY A 344 -28.62 19.66 -3.63
N ALA A 345 -28.66 19.85 -4.94
CA ALA A 345 -29.85 19.68 -5.75
C ALA A 345 -29.64 18.62 -6.83
N LEU A 346 -30.72 17.93 -7.17
CA LEU A 346 -30.83 16.96 -8.25
C LEU A 346 -31.99 17.38 -9.15
N LEU A 347 -31.72 17.51 -10.44
CA LEU A 347 -32.72 17.64 -11.49
C LEU A 347 -32.77 16.30 -12.22
N ALA A 348 -33.95 15.70 -12.37
CA ALA A 348 -34.15 14.48 -13.13
C ALA A 348 -35.26 14.64 -14.17
N VAL A 349 -35.06 14.01 -15.32
CA VAL A 349 -36.03 13.91 -16.41
C VAL A 349 -36.24 12.42 -16.70
N ASP A 350 -37.45 11.95 -16.44
CA ASP A 350 -37.85 10.56 -16.62
C ASP A 350 -38.73 10.41 -17.86
N LEU A 351 -38.41 9.40 -18.65
CA LEU A 351 -39.09 9.05 -19.88
C LEU A 351 -39.68 7.66 -19.74
N TYR A 352 -41.01 7.55 -19.75
CA TYR A 352 -41.70 6.27 -19.64
C TYR A 352 -42.32 5.88 -20.99
N PRO A 353 -41.91 4.76 -21.61
CA PRO A 353 -42.46 4.30 -22.89
C PRO A 353 -43.87 3.75 -22.70
N ARG A 354 -44.78 3.93 -23.66
CA ARG A 354 -46.19 3.49 -23.60
C ARG A 354 -46.32 2.04 -23.07
N SER A 355 -47.27 1.82 -22.17
CA SER A 355 -47.62 0.49 -21.64
C SER A 355 -49.00 0.04 -22.12
N GLU A 356 -49.38 -1.20 -21.83
CA GLU A 356 -50.72 -1.73 -22.14
C GLU A 356 -51.84 -0.91 -21.45
N THR A 357 -51.54 -0.37 -20.28
CA THR A 357 -52.49 0.37 -19.43
C THR A 357 -52.38 1.90 -19.52
N GLY A 358 -51.45 2.46 -20.29
CA GLY A 358 -51.28 3.92 -20.34
C GLY A 358 -50.30 4.45 -21.38
N ASP A 359 -50.46 5.74 -21.71
CA ASP A 359 -49.64 6.44 -22.70
C ASP A 359 -48.21 6.70 -22.21
N SER A 360 -47.33 7.10 -23.15
CA SER A 360 -45.99 7.60 -22.82
C SER A 360 -46.08 8.96 -22.13
N PHE A 361 -45.30 9.15 -21.07
CA PHE A 361 -45.24 10.43 -20.37
C PHE A 361 -43.81 10.79 -19.99
N ILE A 362 -43.61 12.09 -19.73
CA ILE A 362 -42.35 12.68 -19.28
C ILE A 362 -42.59 13.29 -17.91
N GLU A 363 -41.70 13.01 -16.96
CA GLU A 363 -41.71 13.63 -15.65
C GLU A 363 -40.41 14.41 -15.42
N VAL A 364 -40.53 15.63 -14.92
CA VAL A 364 -39.38 16.44 -14.50
C VAL A 364 -39.45 16.61 -13.01
N SER A 365 -38.38 16.29 -12.29
CA SER A 365 -38.32 16.47 -10.84
C SER A 365 -37.11 17.29 -10.41
N LEU A 366 -37.30 18.11 -9.39
CA LEU A 366 -36.26 18.87 -8.72
C LEU A 366 -36.28 18.49 -7.24
N MET A 367 -35.16 17.96 -6.74
CA MET A 367 -35.01 17.50 -5.36
C MET A 367 -33.83 18.20 -4.69
N PHE A 368 -34.01 18.59 -3.44
CA PHE A 368 -32.91 18.92 -2.55
C PHE A 368 -32.51 17.66 -1.80
N GLN A 369 -31.22 17.31 -1.83
CA GLN A 369 -30.72 16.08 -1.23
C GLN A 369 -29.55 16.33 -0.28
N GLY A 370 -29.51 15.53 0.77
CA GLY A 370 -28.39 15.36 1.68
C GLY A 370 -27.78 13.98 1.51
N SER A 371 -26.46 13.88 1.52
CA SER A 371 -25.73 12.62 1.63
C SER A 371 -25.02 12.55 2.98
N LEU A 372 -25.20 11.45 3.69
CA LEU A 372 -24.70 11.29 5.06
C LEU A 372 -23.34 10.62 5.08
#